data_AF-A0A2G9UES4-F1
#
_entry.id   AF-A0A2G9UES4-F1
#
_cell.length_a   1.000
_cell.length_b   1.000
_cell.length_c   1.000
_cell.angle_alpha   90.00
_cell.angle_beta   90.00
_cell.angle_gamma   90.00
#
_symmetry.space_group_name_H-M   'P 1'
#
loop_
_entity.id
_entity.type
_entity.pdbx_description
1 polymer ?
#
loop_
_entity_poly.entity_id
_entity_poly.type
_entity_poly.pdbx_seq_one_letter_code
_entity_poly.pdbx_strand_id
1 'polypeptide(L)'
;MSFQADNEQLKQKRTKKLKDAETKMQRLAAALNVHRDDPLLQVYSSTQEKLDAVTAELQREKNRSKALESEIEDLQGEFELDRLDYLETIRKQDQQLKLLTQILEKVQPTLRKDSNYYNLEKVKKDAVWNEDEGRWILPEISVSRTVLPTANNGMHD
;
A
#
# COMPACT_ATOMS: atom_id res chain seq x y z
N MET A 1 14.47 38.88 29.11
CA MET A 1 15.18 38.14 30.19
C MET A 1 15.37 36.64 29.90
N SER A 2 14.58 35.99 29.04
CA SER A 2 14.67 34.53 28.81
C SER A 2 15.94 34.05 28.06
N PHE A 3 16.45 34.80 27.08
CA PHE A 3 17.65 34.41 26.30
C PHE A 3 18.98 34.43 27.10
N GLN A 4 19.10 35.28 28.13
CA GLN A 4 20.31 35.35 28.96
C GLN A 4 20.39 34.18 29.95
N ALA A 5 19.24 33.78 30.51
CA ALA A 5 19.16 32.65 31.44
C ALA A 5 19.55 31.32 30.76
N ASP A 6 19.14 31.12 29.50
CA ASP A 6 19.43 29.91 28.74
C ASP A 6 20.93 29.76 28.41
N ASN A 7 21.60 30.89 28.13
CA ASN A 7 23.04 30.95 27.90
C ASN A 7 23.85 30.66 29.18
N GLU A 8 23.38 31.18 30.31
CA GLU A 8 24.02 30.98 31.61
C GLU A 8 23.89 29.53 32.11
N GLN A 9 22.73 28.89 31.88
CA GLN A 9 22.54 27.46 32.14
C GLN A 9 23.44 26.58 31.27
N LEU A 10 23.57 26.88 29.97
CA LEU A 10 24.51 26.18 29.07
C LEU A 10 25.95 26.30 29.55
N LYS A 11 26.35 27.49 30.02
CA LYS A 11 27.69 27.76 30.54
C LYS A 11 27.98 26.96 31.82
N GLN A 12 27.02 26.93 32.76
CA GLN A 12 27.11 26.13 33.98
C GLN A 12 27.17 24.62 33.69
N LYS A 13 26.42 24.15 32.69
CA LYS A 13 26.44 22.74 32.27
C LYS A 13 27.81 22.33 31.71
N ARG A 14 28.46 23.23 30.95
CA ARG A 14 29.82 23.02 30.41
C ARG A 14 30.88 23.00 31.52
N THR A 15 30.85 23.96 32.44
CA THR A 15 31.83 24.00 33.54
C THR A 15 31.71 22.80 34.47
N LYS A 16 30.48 22.36 34.74
CA LYS A 16 30.24 21.13 35.52
C LYS A 16 30.83 19.91 34.81
N LYS A 17 30.55 19.72 33.51
CA LYS A 17 31.12 18.62 32.71
C LYS A 17 32.65 18.63 32.72
N LEU A 18 33.27 19.80 32.60
CA LEU A 18 34.73 19.92 32.61
C LEU A 18 35.32 19.47 33.95
N LYS A 19 34.72 19.92 35.06
CA LYS A 19 35.16 19.58 36.42
C LYS A 19 34.97 18.09 36.74
N ASP A 20 33.88 17.50 36.27
CA ASP A 20 33.59 16.07 36.41
C ASP A 20 34.59 15.21 35.60
N ALA A 21 34.94 15.64 34.39
CA ALA A 21 35.96 14.97 33.57
C ALA A 21 37.34 15.04 34.23
N GLU A 22 37.71 16.20 34.78
CA GLU A 22 38.98 16.42 35.48
C GLU A 22 39.11 15.56 36.74
N THR A 23 38.06 15.51 37.57
CA THR A 23 38.04 14.63 38.76
C THR A 23 38.08 13.14 38.39
N LYS A 24 37.43 12.74 37.29
CA LYS A 24 37.50 11.37 36.79
C LYS A 24 38.91 11.00 36.33
N MET A 25 39.59 11.90 35.61
CA MET A 25 40.99 11.73 35.20
C MET A 25 41.93 11.60 36.41
N GLN A 26 41.77 12.45 37.42
CA GLN A 26 42.59 12.40 38.64
C GLN A 26 42.40 11.08 39.41
N ARG A 27 41.16 10.59 39.52
CA ARG A 27 40.90 9.28 40.15
C ARG A 27 41.54 8.13 39.37
N LEU A 28 41.47 8.17 38.03
CA LEU A 28 42.09 7.13 37.20
C LEU A 28 43.61 7.14 37.33
N ALA A 29 44.22 8.33 37.27
CA ALA A 29 45.66 8.52 37.44
C ALA A 29 46.14 7.98 38.80
N ALA A 30 45.41 8.29 39.87
CA ALA A 30 45.71 7.78 41.21
C ALA A 30 45.54 6.26 41.34
N ALA A 31 44.51 5.68 40.76
CA ALA A 31 44.26 4.23 40.81
C ALA A 31 45.28 3.43 40.00
N LEU A 32 45.79 4.00 38.91
CA LEU A 32 46.77 3.36 38.03
C LEU A 32 48.23 3.72 38.38
N ASN A 33 48.44 4.61 39.36
CA ASN A 33 49.75 5.14 39.77
C ASN A 33 50.54 5.77 38.60
N VAL A 34 49.83 6.42 37.67
CA VAL A 34 50.40 7.10 36.49
C VAL A 34 50.13 8.59 36.56
N HIS A 35 51.02 9.38 35.95
CA HIS A 35 50.85 10.83 35.89
C HIS A 35 49.65 11.21 35.03
N ARG A 36 49.07 12.38 35.31
CA ARG A 36 47.90 12.91 34.58
C ARG A 36 48.11 13.00 33.07
N ASP A 37 49.35 13.23 32.64
CA ASP A 37 49.76 13.38 31.24
C ASP A 37 50.25 12.07 30.60
N ASP A 38 50.05 10.93 31.27
CA ASP A 38 50.47 9.64 30.74
C ASP A 38 49.69 9.31 29.44
N PRO A 39 50.38 8.98 28.33
CA PRO A 39 49.75 8.58 27.08
C PRO A 39 48.71 7.46 27.23
N LEU A 40 48.88 6.56 28.21
CA LEU A 40 47.96 5.46 28.47
C LEU A 40 46.57 5.94 28.89
N LEU A 41 46.49 7.02 29.69
CA LEU A 41 45.22 7.63 30.09
C LEU A 41 44.50 8.30 28.90
N GLN A 42 45.26 8.87 27.96
CA GLN A 42 44.72 9.45 26.73
C GLN A 42 44.19 8.38 25.77
N VAL A 43 44.91 7.28 25.60
CA VAL A 43 44.46 6.15 24.78
C VAL A 43 43.21 5.51 25.39
N TYR A 44 43.17 5.31 26.70
CA TYR A 44 41.99 4.75 27.38
C TYR A 44 40.76 5.65 27.25
N SER A 45 40.90 6.96 27.51
CA SER A 45 39.80 7.91 27.34
C SER A 45 39.31 7.98 25.89
N SER A 46 40.22 8.07 24.91
CA SER A 46 39.89 8.03 23.47
C SER A 46 39.18 6.73 23.08
N THR A 47 39.61 5.60 23.63
CA THR A 47 38.99 4.29 23.36
C THR A 47 37.60 4.20 23.98
N GLN A 48 37.43 4.70 25.20
CA GLN A 48 36.13 4.75 25.87
C GLN A 48 35.15 5.66 25.13
N GLU A 49 35.59 6.84 24.68
CA GLU A 49 34.76 7.76 23.89
C GLU A 49 34.30 7.13 22.58
N LYS A 50 35.18 6.40 21.88
CA LYS A 50 34.81 5.63 20.68
C LYS A 50 33.82 4.52 20.99
N LEU A 51 34.03 3.78 22.09
CA LEU A 51 33.11 2.73 22.52
C LEU A 51 31.72 3.29 22.83
N ASP A 52 31.66 4.41 23.54
CA ASP A 52 30.41 5.10 23.86
C ASP A 52 29.70 5.59 22.59
N ALA A 53 30.46 6.16 21.64
CA ALA A 53 29.92 6.61 20.35
C ALA A 53 29.36 5.46 19.51
N VAL A 54 30.08 4.34 19.41
CA VAL A 54 29.64 3.14 18.69
C VAL A 54 28.42 2.52 19.36
N THR A 55 28.39 2.48 20.70
CA THR A 55 27.25 1.96 21.45
C THR A 55 26.00 2.82 21.25
N ALA A 56 26.16 4.15 21.25
CA ALA A 56 25.07 5.08 20.97
C ALA A 56 24.53 4.89 19.54
N GLU A 57 25.42 4.73 18.55
CA GLU A 57 25.03 4.50 17.17
C GLU A 57 24.33 3.15 16.98
N LEU A 58 24.85 2.08 17.59
CA LEU A 58 24.22 0.77 17.60
C LEU A 58 22.80 0.84 18.20
N GLN A 59 22.61 1.60 19.28
CA GLN A 59 21.30 1.75 19.88
C GLN A 59 20.33 2.51 18.98
N ARG A 60 20.80 3.54 18.25
CA ARG A 60 19.99 4.26 17.25
C ARG A 60 19.54 3.33 16.13
N GLU A 61 20.47 2.58 15.54
CA GLU A 61 20.16 1.65 14.45
C GLU A 61 19.25 0.52 14.91
N LYS A 62 19.41 0.00 16.13
CA LYS A 62 18.46 -0.97 16.71
C LYS A 62 17.06 -0.40 16.85
N ASN A 63 16.93 0.85 17.32
CA ASN A 63 15.63 1.49 17.45
C ASN A 63 15.00 1.73 16.06
N ARG A 64 15.82 2.11 15.08
CA ARG A 64 15.39 2.28 13.69
C ARG A 64 14.92 0.96 13.07
N SER A 65 15.65 -0.13 13.26
CA SER A 65 15.25 -1.47 12.79
C SER A 65 13.89 -1.86 13.34
N LYS A 66 13.68 -1.70 14.65
CA LYS A 66 12.39 -1.98 15.30
C LYS A 66 11.25 -1.14 14.77
N ALA A 67 11.50 0.15 14.51
CA ALA A 67 10.50 1.04 13.94
C ALA A 67 10.11 0.60 12.52
N LEU A 68 11.09 0.24 11.70
CA LEU A 68 10.86 -0.26 10.34
C LEU A 68 10.16 -1.64 10.35
N GLU A 69 10.51 -2.52 11.28
CA GLU A 69 9.83 -3.82 11.44
C GLU A 69 8.35 -3.63 11.80
N SER A 70 8.04 -2.69 12.71
CA SER A 70 6.65 -2.33 13.03
C SER A 70 5.91 -1.75 11.83
N GLU A 71 6.54 -0.85 11.08
CA GLU A 71 5.93 -0.25 9.88
C GLU A 71 5.65 -1.31 8.81
N ILE A 72 6.55 -2.29 8.64
CA ILE A 72 6.33 -3.42 7.73
C ILE A 72 5.12 -4.26 8.19
N GLU A 73 5.02 -4.56 9.48
CA GLU A 73 3.90 -5.34 10.02
C GLU A 73 2.56 -4.61 9.84
N ASP A 74 2.53 -3.32 10.14
CA ASP A 74 1.34 -2.47 9.96
C ASP A 74 0.92 -2.44 8.49
N LEU A 75 1.85 -2.18 7.57
CA LEU A 75 1.59 -2.17 6.13
C LEU A 75 1.09 -3.53 5.64
N GLN A 76 1.71 -4.64 6.06
CA GLN A 76 1.27 -5.98 5.68
C GLN A 76 -0.15 -6.27 6.18
N GLY A 77 -0.48 -5.82 7.39
CA GLY A 77 -1.83 -5.91 7.94
C GLY A 77 -2.85 -5.14 7.10
N GLU A 78 -2.56 -3.88 6.75
CA GLU A 78 -3.42 -3.06 5.88
C GLU A 78 -3.60 -3.71 4.49
N PHE A 79 -2.52 -4.18 3.88
CA PHE A 79 -2.58 -4.86 2.58
C PHE A 79 -3.45 -6.12 2.61
N GLU A 80 -3.39 -6.93 3.67
CA GLU A 80 -4.21 -8.14 3.77
C GLU A 80 -5.69 -7.80 3.98
N LEU A 81 -5.99 -6.77 4.77
CA LEU A 81 -7.37 -6.28 4.94
C LEU A 81 -7.95 -5.78 3.61
N ASP A 82 -7.22 -4.91 2.91
CA ASP A 82 -7.63 -4.42 1.59
C ASP A 82 -7.83 -5.57 0.61
N ARG A 83 -6.92 -6.55 0.60
CA ARG A 83 -7.04 -7.75 -0.23
C ARG A 83 -8.31 -8.54 0.07
N LEU A 84 -8.68 -8.71 1.35
CA LEU A 84 -9.91 -9.39 1.73
C LEU A 84 -11.15 -8.63 1.22
N ASP A 85 -11.16 -7.31 1.35
CA ASP A 85 -12.25 -6.46 0.87
C ASP A 85 -12.39 -6.46 -0.66
N TYR A 86 -11.26 -6.44 -1.38
CA TYR A 86 -11.24 -6.60 -2.84
C TYR A 86 -11.80 -7.96 -3.26
N LEU A 87 -11.38 -9.05 -2.61
CA LEU A 87 -11.90 -10.38 -2.88
C LEU A 87 -13.41 -10.47 -2.60
N GLU A 88 -13.89 -9.82 -1.54
CA GLU A 88 -15.31 -9.77 -1.23
C GLU A 88 -16.11 -8.98 -2.28
N THR A 89 -15.55 -7.90 -2.78
CA THR A 89 -16.15 -7.13 -3.88
C THR A 89 -16.28 -7.99 -5.15
N ILE A 90 -15.23 -8.75 -5.51
CA ILE A 90 -15.26 -9.68 -6.65
C ILE A 90 -16.35 -10.75 -6.45
N ARG A 91 -16.47 -11.32 -5.24
CA ARG A 91 -17.52 -12.31 -4.94
C ARG A 91 -18.91 -11.73 -5.11
N LYS A 92 -19.16 -10.52 -4.63
CA LYS A 92 -20.44 -9.83 -4.78
C LYS A 92 -20.75 -9.51 -6.25
N GLN A 93 -19.74 -9.09 -7.02
CA GLN A 93 -19.89 -8.86 -8.45
C GLN A 93 -20.21 -10.16 -9.20
N ASP A 94 -19.56 -11.27 -8.88
CA ASP A 94 -19.86 -12.59 -9.46
C ASP A 94 -21.29 -13.06 -9.13
N GLN A 95 -21.74 -12.87 -7.89
CA GLN A 95 -23.12 -13.14 -7.50
C GLN A 95 -24.12 -12.31 -8.33
N GLN A 96 -23.84 -11.02 -8.53
CA GLN A 96 -24.68 -10.14 -9.33
C GLN A 96 -24.70 -10.56 -10.81
N LEU A 97 -23.57 -10.95 -11.38
CA LEU A 97 -23.49 -11.46 -12.75
C LEU A 97 -24.30 -12.75 -12.93
N LYS A 98 -24.23 -13.67 -11.96
CA LYS A 98 -25.03 -14.90 -11.95
C LYS A 98 -26.52 -14.60 -11.90
N LEU A 99 -26.95 -13.68 -11.04
CA LEU A 99 -28.35 -13.26 -10.95
C LEU A 99 -28.84 -12.66 -12.28
N LEU A 100 -28.08 -11.72 -12.87
CA LEU A 100 -28.42 -11.11 -14.15
C LEU A 100 -28.49 -12.14 -15.28
N THR A 101 -27.57 -13.12 -15.29
CA THR A 101 -27.58 -14.22 -16.27
C THR A 101 -28.83 -15.08 -16.11
N GLN A 102 -29.20 -15.46 -14.88
CA GLN A 102 -30.41 -16.22 -14.61
C GLN A 102 -31.69 -15.47 -15.02
N ILE A 103 -31.76 -14.17 -14.74
CA ILE A 103 -32.87 -13.32 -15.19
C ILE A 103 -32.93 -13.32 -16.71
N LEU A 104 -31.81 -13.12 -17.39
CA LEU A 104 -31.73 -13.10 -18.85
C LEU A 104 -32.18 -14.43 -19.47
N GLU A 105 -31.78 -15.56 -18.91
CA GLU A 105 -32.23 -16.90 -19.33
C GLU A 105 -33.74 -17.08 -19.19
N LYS A 106 -34.38 -16.46 -18.19
CA LYS A 106 -35.84 -16.47 -18.02
C LYS A 106 -36.55 -15.50 -18.97
N VAL A 107 -35.93 -14.37 -19.28
CA VAL A 107 -36.52 -13.32 -20.12
C VAL A 107 -36.36 -13.64 -21.61
N GLN A 108 -35.22 -14.21 -22.04
CA GLN A 108 -34.91 -14.47 -23.44
C GLN A 108 -36.04 -15.21 -24.20
N PRO A 109 -36.68 -16.26 -23.66
CA PRO A 109 -37.75 -16.96 -24.36
C PRO A 109 -39.02 -16.13 -24.56
N THR A 110 -39.19 -15.04 -23.79
CA THR A 110 -40.34 -14.13 -23.89
C THR A 110 -40.13 -13.05 -24.97
N LEU A 111 -38.91 -12.91 -25.49
CA LEU A 111 -38.60 -12.01 -26.60
C LEU A 111 -39.22 -12.50 -27.90
N ARG A 112 -39.56 -11.56 -28.78
CA ARG A 112 -40.10 -11.89 -30.11
C ARG A 112 -39.05 -12.61 -30.95
N LYS A 113 -39.43 -13.73 -31.57
CA LYS A 113 -38.55 -14.56 -32.41
C LYS A 113 -38.03 -13.85 -33.66
N ASP A 114 -38.72 -12.81 -34.12
CA ASP A 114 -38.33 -12.01 -35.28
C ASP A 114 -37.39 -10.84 -34.91
N SER A 115 -37.06 -10.67 -33.63
CA SER A 115 -36.07 -9.70 -33.16
C SER A 115 -34.65 -10.24 -33.27
N ASN A 116 -33.69 -9.39 -33.64
CA ASN A 116 -32.26 -9.74 -33.58
C ASN A 116 -31.80 -10.11 -32.15
N TYR A 117 -32.43 -9.55 -31.12
CA TYR A 117 -32.15 -9.86 -29.71
C TYR A 117 -32.68 -11.22 -29.25
N TYR A 118 -33.45 -11.93 -30.05
CA TYR A 118 -33.79 -13.32 -29.74
C TYR A 118 -32.53 -14.22 -29.75
N ASN A 119 -31.54 -13.91 -30.60
CA ASN A 119 -30.26 -14.59 -30.63
C ASN A 119 -29.19 -13.77 -29.87
N LEU A 120 -29.13 -13.96 -28.55
CA LEU A 120 -28.20 -13.24 -27.69
C LEU A 120 -26.72 -13.56 -27.99
N GLU A 121 -26.41 -14.74 -28.51
CA GLU A 121 -25.03 -15.08 -28.92
C GLU A 121 -24.58 -14.25 -30.12
N LYS A 122 -25.49 -13.98 -31.06
CA LYS A 122 -25.22 -13.04 -32.16
C LYS A 122 -25.03 -11.61 -31.63
N VAL A 123 -25.88 -11.15 -30.72
CA VAL A 123 -25.74 -9.82 -30.10
C VAL A 123 -24.39 -9.67 -29.40
N LYS A 124 -23.95 -10.68 -28.64
CA LYS A 124 -22.63 -10.69 -27.98
C LYS A 124 -21.49 -10.60 -28.99
N LYS A 125 -21.58 -11.34 -30.10
CA LYS A 125 -20.57 -11.34 -31.16
C LYS A 125 -20.46 -9.99 -31.88
N ASP A 126 -21.60 -9.32 -32.06
CA ASP A 126 -21.69 -8.04 -32.75
C ASP A 126 -21.43 -6.85 -31.79
N ALA A 127 -21.30 -7.10 -30.48
CA ALA A 127 -21.03 -6.07 -29.48
C ALA A 127 -19.54 -5.67 -29.47
N VAL A 128 -19.29 -4.39 -29.21
CA VAL A 128 -17.94 -3.81 -29.21
C VAL A 128 -17.67 -3.14 -27.86
N TRP A 129 -16.53 -3.44 -27.24
CA TRP A 129 -16.11 -2.75 -26.02
C TRP A 129 -15.65 -1.33 -26.38
N ASN A 130 -16.24 -0.33 -25.71
CA ASN A 130 -15.79 1.05 -25.79
C ASN A 130 -15.03 1.40 -24.51
N GLU A 131 -13.71 1.59 -24.63
CA GLU A 131 -12.84 1.96 -23.50
C GLU A 131 -13.16 3.36 -22.96
N ASP A 132 -13.45 4.33 -23.84
CA ASP A 132 -13.71 5.72 -23.46
C ASP A 132 -14.99 5.84 -22.61
N GLU A 133 -16.01 5.05 -22.95
CA GLU A 133 -17.29 5.03 -22.23
C GLU A 133 -17.36 3.95 -21.14
N GLY A 134 -16.34 3.09 -21.05
CA GLY A 134 -16.30 1.97 -20.09
C GLY A 134 -17.48 1.01 -20.22
N ARG A 135 -18.02 0.81 -21.43
CA ARG A 135 -19.21 -0.04 -21.65
C ARG A 135 -19.19 -0.77 -22.99
N TRP A 136 -19.95 -1.86 -23.06
CA TRP A 136 -20.26 -2.52 -24.32
C TRP A 136 -21.26 -1.72 -25.15
N ILE A 137 -20.93 -1.47 -26.40
CA ILE A 137 -21.85 -0.95 -27.42
C ILE A 137 -22.56 -2.14 -28.06
N LEU A 138 -23.88 -2.21 -27.86
CA LEU A 138 -24.70 -3.29 -28.40
C LEU A 138 -25.31 -2.87 -29.75
N PRO A 139 -25.59 -3.82 -30.68
CA PRO A 139 -26.29 -3.52 -31.92
C PRO A 139 -27.70 -2.99 -31.65
N GLU A 140 -28.22 -2.10 -32.50
CA GLU A 140 -29.59 -1.60 -32.35
C GLU A 140 -30.64 -2.73 -32.45
N ILE A 141 -31.73 -2.60 -31.69
CA ILE A 141 -32.84 -3.55 -31.73
C ILE A 141 -33.55 -3.41 -33.09
N SER A 142 -33.68 -4.52 -33.81
CA SER A 142 -34.35 -4.57 -35.11
C SER A 142 -35.23 -5.82 -35.23
N VAL A 143 -36.29 -5.72 -36.02
CA VAL A 143 -37.26 -6.80 -36.23
C VAL A 143 -37.31 -7.16 -37.71
N SER A 144 -36.99 -8.40 -38.05
CA SER A 144 -37.00 -8.91 -39.42
C SER A 144 -38.39 -9.43 -39.78
N ARG A 145 -39.09 -8.75 -40.70
CA ARG A 145 -40.40 -9.19 -41.15
C ARG A 145 -40.25 -10.17 -42.31
N THR A 146 -40.39 -11.47 -42.03
CA THR A 146 -40.44 -12.49 -43.09
C THR A 146 -41.82 -12.46 -43.74
N VAL A 147 -41.89 -12.06 -45.01
CA VAL A 147 -43.10 -12.16 -45.82
C VAL A 147 -43.02 -13.45 -46.63
N LEU A 148 -44.00 -14.34 -46.49
CA LEU A 148 -44.07 -15.53 -47.33
C LEU A 148 -44.40 -15.13 -48.78
N PRO A 149 -43.73 -15.69 -49.80
CA PRO A 149 -44.11 -15.48 -51.18
C PRO A 149 -45.56 -15.93 -51.39
N THR A 150 -46.41 -15.07 -51.97
CA THR A 150 -47.77 -15.45 -52.34
C THR A 150 -47.73 -16.59 -53.35
N ALA A 151 -48.35 -17.72 -53.03
CA ALA A 151 -48.48 -18.83 -53.96
C ALA A 151 -49.29 -18.39 -55.18
N ASN A 152 -48.61 -18.15 -56.31
CA ASN A 152 -49.25 -17.96 -57.60
C ASN A 152 -49.80 -19.32 -58.03
N ASN A 153 -51.06 -19.61 -57.68
CA ASN A 153 -51.79 -20.74 -58.25
C ASN A 153 -52.01 -20.42 -59.72
N GLY A 154 -51.09 -20.86 -60.58
CA GLY A 154 -51.25 -20.84 -62.02
C GLY A 154 -52.40 -21.76 -62.41
N MET A 155 -53.62 -21.22 -62.44
CA MET A 155 -54.66 -21.73 -63.32
C MET A 155 -54.29 -21.25 -64.73
N HIS A 156 -53.70 -22.15 -65.52
CA HIS A 156 -53.71 -22.02 -66.97
C HIS A 156 -55.05 -22.58 -67.45
N ASP A 157 -55.82 -21.72 -68.11
CA ASP A 157 -57.04 -22.05 -68.87
C ASP A 157 -56.79 -23.10 -69.96
#